data_AF-A0A946DVH4-F1
#
_entry.id   AF-A0A946DVH4-F1
#
_cell.length_a   1.000
_cell.length_b   1.000
_cell.length_c   1.000
_cell.angle_alpha   90.00
_cell.angle_beta   90.00
_cell.angle_gamma   90.00
#
_symmetry.space_group_name_H-M   'P 1'
#
loop_
_entity.id
_entity.type
_entity.pdbx_description
1 polymer ?
#
loop_
_entity_poly.entity_id
_entity_poly.type
_entity_poly.pdbx_seq_one_letter_code
_entity_poly.pdbx_strand_id
1 'polypeptide(L)'
;MKKCFAALLVVVTVGVFANEVSAWLIPFSKARIAAAGKHCVHGYDGNFGAVGTYYAGDTAAINEQLANFGKPKIPSILNTPFVSKTVVLHVGPMVVPKYVAQNRKIPTDWLVQTFRRSDSDSGKFGGLRLHIDIWLGGRVKLNELRIPADFTVKSGGEIEDFIERQPKNKK
;
A
#
# COMPACT_ATOMS: atom_id res chain seq x y z
N MET A 1 -8.14 -45.91 37.33
CA MET A 1 -7.56 -45.82 35.97
C MET A 1 -8.40 -44.85 35.14
N LYS A 2 -7.98 -43.58 35.05
CA LYS A 2 -8.71 -42.53 34.32
C LYS A 2 -8.13 -42.42 32.91
N LYS A 3 -8.96 -42.58 31.89
CA LYS A 3 -8.60 -42.41 30.48
C LYS A 3 -8.60 -40.91 30.16
N CYS A 4 -7.45 -40.35 29.80
CA CYS A 4 -7.34 -38.98 29.31
C CYS A 4 -7.68 -38.95 27.81
N PHE A 5 -8.79 -38.30 27.46
CA PHE A 5 -9.07 -37.87 26.09
C PHE A 5 -8.18 -36.66 25.77
N ALA A 6 -7.21 -36.82 24.87
CA ALA A 6 -6.53 -35.69 24.25
C ALA A 6 -7.36 -35.23 23.05
N ALA A 7 -8.01 -34.07 23.18
CA ALA A 7 -8.69 -33.42 22.07
C ALA A 7 -7.66 -32.89 21.07
N LEU A 8 -7.78 -33.33 19.82
CA LEU A 8 -6.99 -32.88 18.69
C LEU A 8 -7.40 -31.44 18.36
N LEU A 9 -6.62 -30.46 18.81
CA LEU A 9 -6.80 -29.06 18.43
C LEU A 9 -6.26 -28.87 17.01
N VAL A 10 -7.13 -29.01 16.00
CA VAL A 10 -6.83 -28.57 14.64
C VAL A 10 -6.83 -27.05 14.65
N VAL A 11 -5.65 -26.46 14.88
CA VAL A 11 -5.42 -25.04 14.65
C VAL A 11 -5.45 -24.83 13.14
N VAL A 12 -6.61 -24.43 12.63
CA VAL A 12 -6.75 -23.86 11.30
C VAL A 12 -5.90 -22.59 11.31
N THR A 13 -4.72 -22.67 10.71
CA THR A 13 -3.87 -21.52 10.38
C THR A 13 -4.58 -20.68 9.33
N VAL A 14 -5.56 -19.89 9.78
CA VAL A 14 -6.02 -18.74 9.01
C VAL A 14 -4.80 -17.84 8.88
N GLY A 15 -4.32 -17.70 7.65
CA GLY A 15 -3.20 -16.85 7.27
C GLY A 15 -3.52 -15.39 7.55
N VAL A 16 -3.46 -15.01 8.83
CA VAL A 16 -3.33 -13.64 9.25
C VAL A 16 -1.84 -13.32 9.11
N PHE A 17 -1.42 -12.93 7.91
CA PHE A 17 -0.19 -12.14 7.75
C PHE A 17 -0.42 -10.71 8.30
N ALA A 18 -0.93 -10.60 9.53
CA ALA A 18 -0.63 -9.47 10.37
C ALA A 18 0.61 -9.89 11.17
N ASN A 19 1.77 -9.88 10.52
CA ASN A 19 2.98 -9.69 11.29
C ASN A 19 2.86 -8.28 11.86
N GLU A 20 2.51 -8.23 13.14
CA GLU A 20 2.57 -7.09 14.03
C GLU A 20 3.99 -6.54 14.04
N VAL A 21 4.36 -5.81 12.99
CA VAL A 21 5.26 -4.69 13.17
C VAL A 21 4.34 -3.56 13.56
N SER A 22 4.18 -3.35 14.85
CA SER A 22 3.78 -2.05 15.42
C SER A 22 4.84 -1.04 14.98
N ALA A 23 4.81 -0.67 13.71
CA ALA A 23 5.66 0.35 13.15
C ALA A 23 5.26 1.64 13.86
N TRP A 24 6.23 2.30 14.49
CA TRP A 24 6.02 3.64 15.02
C TRP A 24 5.78 4.56 13.82
N LEU A 25 4.50 4.75 13.48
CA LEU A 25 4.11 5.64 12.42
C LEU A 25 4.07 7.05 13.00
N ILE A 26 4.98 7.90 12.56
CA ILE A 26 4.99 9.32 12.89
C ILE A 26 4.19 10.04 11.82
N PRO A 27 3.01 10.60 12.13
CA PRO A 27 2.19 11.28 11.14
C PRO A 27 2.92 12.53 10.62
N PHE A 28 2.72 12.83 9.34
CA PHE A 28 3.26 14.03 8.73
C PHE A 28 2.72 15.30 9.39
N SER A 29 3.60 16.29 9.57
CA SER A 29 3.19 17.65 9.91
C SER A 29 2.45 18.31 8.74
N LYS A 30 1.70 19.40 9.00
CA LYS A 30 1.04 20.19 7.94
C LYS A 30 2.02 20.65 6.86
N ALA A 31 3.21 21.10 7.26
CA ALA A 31 4.26 21.53 6.34
C ALA A 31 4.72 20.37 5.44
N ARG A 32 4.83 19.17 6.01
CA ARG A 32 5.23 17.99 5.26
C ARG A 32 4.15 17.49 4.29
N ILE A 33 2.89 17.57 4.68
CA ILE A 33 1.75 17.32 3.77
C ILE A 33 1.80 18.30 2.60
N ALA A 34 1.98 19.60 2.87
CA ALA A 34 2.09 20.61 1.81
C ALA A 34 3.29 20.36 0.88
N ALA A 35 4.44 19.98 1.43
CA ALA A 35 5.64 19.65 0.66
C ALA A 35 5.49 18.38 -0.20
N ALA A 36 4.67 17.41 0.23
CA ALA A 36 4.41 16.18 -0.51
C ALA A 36 3.54 16.38 -1.76
N GLY A 37 2.95 17.56 -1.93
CA GLY A 37 2.28 18.00 -3.16
C GLY A 37 0.80 18.32 -2.98
N LYS A 38 0.22 19.01 -3.97
CA LYS A 38 -1.15 19.55 -3.96
C LYS A 38 -2.25 18.53 -3.60
N HIS A 39 -2.08 17.28 -4.01
CA HIS A 39 -3.06 16.21 -3.78
C HIS A 39 -2.83 15.42 -2.50
N CYS A 40 -1.76 15.70 -1.74
CA CYS A 40 -1.46 15.01 -0.50
C CYS A 40 -2.48 15.44 0.57
N VAL A 41 -3.14 14.45 1.18
CA VAL A 41 -4.10 14.67 2.27
C VAL A 41 -3.60 14.16 3.61
N HIS A 42 -2.67 13.20 3.60
CA HIS A 42 -2.10 12.63 4.81
C HIS A 42 -0.79 11.87 4.50
N GLY A 43 -0.02 11.52 5.52
CA GLY A 43 1.14 10.66 5.37
C GLY A 43 1.77 10.33 6.72
N TYR A 44 2.74 9.43 6.67
CA TYR A 44 3.50 9.02 7.85
C TYR A 44 4.93 8.63 7.47
N ASP A 45 5.83 8.77 8.44
CA ASP A 45 7.10 8.04 8.49
C ASP A 45 6.92 6.77 9.27
N GLY A 46 7.42 5.66 8.75
CA GLY A 46 7.60 4.42 9.49
C GLY A 46 9.07 4.15 9.76
N ASN A 47 9.32 3.06 10.50
CA ASN A 47 10.68 2.60 10.76
C ASN A 47 11.43 2.23 9.47
N PHE A 48 12.76 2.28 9.53
CA PHE A 48 13.66 1.87 8.44
C PHE A 48 13.48 2.65 7.12
N GLY A 49 13.05 3.91 7.23
CA GLY A 49 12.84 4.78 6.07
C GLY A 49 11.62 4.42 5.22
N ALA A 50 10.69 3.62 5.77
CA ALA A 50 9.39 3.42 5.16
C ALA A 50 8.61 4.73 5.22
N VAL A 51 8.01 5.14 4.10
CA VAL A 51 7.18 6.35 4.03
C VAL A 51 5.89 5.98 3.34
N GLY A 52 4.75 6.37 3.92
CA GLY A 52 3.43 6.26 3.31
C GLY A 52 2.82 7.64 3.10
N THR A 53 2.26 7.92 1.94
CA THR A 53 1.62 9.20 1.63
C THR A 53 0.31 8.97 0.90
N TYR A 54 -0.77 9.49 1.47
CA TYR A 54 -2.14 9.37 1.00
C TYR A 54 -2.51 10.59 0.18
N TYR A 55 -3.14 10.34 -0.96
CA TYR A 55 -3.51 11.36 -1.91
C TYR A 55 -4.98 11.25 -2.31
N ALA A 56 -5.54 12.39 -2.69
CA ALA A 56 -6.91 12.50 -3.15
C ALA A 56 -6.98 13.36 -4.42
N GLY A 57 -7.62 12.84 -5.45
CA GLY A 57 -7.70 13.49 -6.76
C GLY A 57 -8.35 12.62 -7.83
N ASP A 58 -8.37 13.12 -9.05
CA ASP A 58 -8.94 12.43 -10.21
C ASP A 58 -7.88 11.66 -11.01
N THR A 59 -8.31 11.00 -12.09
CA THR A 59 -7.42 10.25 -12.98
C THR A 59 -6.29 11.11 -13.57
N ALA A 60 -6.55 12.40 -13.85
CA ALA A 60 -5.54 13.29 -14.41
C ALA A 60 -4.40 13.53 -13.40
N ALA A 61 -4.74 13.77 -12.13
CA ALA A 61 -3.78 13.98 -11.06
C ALA A 61 -2.86 12.76 -10.84
N ILE A 62 -3.42 11.55 -10.78
CA ILE A 62 -2.59 10.34 -10.61
C ILE A 62 -1.75 10.05 -11.86
N ASN A 63 -2.27 10.29 -13.07
CA ASN A 63 -1.48 10.14 -14.30
C ASN A 63 -0.27 11.10 -14.33
N GLU A 64 -0.46 12.35 -13.93
CA GLU A 64 0.63 13.31 -13.80
C GLU A 64 1.66 12.84 -12.76
N GLN A 65 1.21 12.33 -11.62
CA GLN A 65 2.10 11.84 -10.58
C GLN A 65 2.90 10.60 -11.03
N LEU A 66 2.24 9.63 -11.68
CA LEU A 66 2.87 8.44 -12.27
C LEU A 66 3.94 8.80 -13.30
N ALA A 67 3.64 9.74 -14.19
CA ALA A 67 4.58 10.23 -15.19
C ALA A 67 5.82 10.93 -14.60
N ASN A 68 5.78 11.30 -13.33
CA ASN A 68 6.86 11.98 -12.63
C ASN A 68 7.66 11.06 -11.69
N PHE A 69 7.18 9.84 -11.39
CA PHE A 69 7.91 8.90 -10.55
C PHE A 69 9.15 8.35 -11.25
N GLY A 70 10.32 8.62 -10.68
CA GLY A 70 11.62 8.24 -11.25
C GLY A 70 12.25 9.32 -12.12
N LYS A 71 11.59 10.47 -12.30
CA LYS A 71 12.26 11.68 -12.78
C LYS A 71 12.97 12.34 -11.59
N PRO A 72 14.30 12.54 -11.63
CA PRO A 72 14.99 13.23 -10.56
C PRO A 72 14.45 14.66 -10.46
N LYS A 73 13.81 15.02 -9.33
CA LYS A 73 13.32 16.39 -9.11
C LYS A 73 14.44 17.34 -8.65
N ILE A 74 15.52 16.80 -8.07
CA ILE A 74 16.73 17.52 -7.66
C ILE A 74 17.90 16.53 -7.79
N PRO A 75 19.05 16.90 -8.39
CA PRO A 75 20.23 16.04 -8.38
C PRO A 75 20.79 16.00 -6.95
N SER A 76 20.37 15.00 -6.17
CA SER A 76 20.96 14.68 -4.87
C SER A 76 21.95 13.54 -5.02
N ILE A 77 23.01 13.58 -4.20
CA ILE A 77 24.11 12.59 -4.11
C ILE A 77 23.59 11.16 -3.78
N LEU A 78 22.31 11.03 -3.41
CA LEU A 78 21.61 9.79 -3.11
C LEU A 78 20.53 9.43 -4.16
N ASN A 79 20.79 9.66 -5.46
CA ASN A 79 19.98 9.14 -6.58
C ASN A 79 19.95 7.59 -6.58
N THR A 80 19.30 7.00 -5.59
CA THR A 80 19.09 5.57 -5.48
C THR A 80 17.91 5.23 -6.38
N PRO A 81 18.12 4.57 -7.53
CA PRO A 81 17.01 4.15 -8.37
C PRO A 81 16.12 3.18 -7.60
N PHE A 82 14.83 3.19 -7.91
CA PHE A 82 13.93 2.17 -7.39
C PHE A 82 14.30 0.82 -8.02
N VAL A 83 14.51 -0.20 -7.18
CA VAL A 83 14.74 -1.57 -7.67
C VAL A 83 13.45 -2.24 -8.15
N SER A 84 12.30 -1.73 -7.72
CA SER A 84 10.99 -2.14 -8.22
C SER A 84 9.99 -1.00 -8.11
N LYS A 85 9.12 -0.88 -9.11
CA LYS A 85 7.95 0.00 -9.11
C LYS A 85 6.71 -0.85 -9.31
N THR A 86 5.81 -0.85 -8.34
CA THR A 86 4.56 -1.63 -8.41
C THR A 86 3.37 -0.70 -8.30
N VAL A 87 2.38 -0.90 -9.16
CA VAL A 87 1.03 -0.37 -9.01
C VAL A 87 0.09 -1.53 -8.70
N VAL A 88 -0.74 -1.37 -7.68
CA VAL A 88 -1.82 -2.29 -7.33
C VAL A 88 -3.15 -1.56 -7.53
N LEU A 89 -4.03 -2.17 -8.31
CA LEU A 89 -5.35 -1.63 -8.63
C LEU A 89 -6.40 -2.30 -7.76
N HIS A 90 -7.08 -1.50 -6.93
CA HIS A 90 -8.12 -1.94 -6.02
C HIS A 90 -9.49 -1.54 -6.55
N VAL A 91 -10.51 -2.36 -6.31
CA VAL A 91 -11.90 -2.00 -6.63
C VAL A 91 -12.58 -1.41 -5.39
N GLY A 92 -13.31 -0.32 -5.56
CA GLY A 92 -14.05 0.37 -4.51
C GLY A 92 -13.23 1.47 -3.82
N PRO A 93 -13.82 2.18 -2.84
CA PRO A 93 -13.16 3.26 -2.14
C PRO A 93 -12.13 2.75 -1.12
N MET A 94 -11.05 3.50 -0.93
CA MET A 94 -10.10 3.26 0.15
C MET A 94 -10.73 3.53 1.52
N VAL A 95 -10.46 2.65 2.47
CA VAL A 95 -10.72 2.87 3.90
C VAL A 95 -9.38 2.99 4.62
N VAL A 96 -8.96 4.24 4.89
CA VAL A 96 -7.71 4.48 5.61
C VAL A 96 -7.78 3.87 7.01
N PRO A 97 -6.79 3.04 7.42
CA PRO A 97 -6.81 2.39 8.72
C PRO A 97 -6.89 3.38 9.88
N LYS A 98 -7.65 3.03 10.93
CA LYS A 98 -7.89 3.93 12.08
C LYS A 98 -6.61 4.42 12.77
N TYR A 99 -5.59 3.56 12.83
CA TYR A 99 -4.29 3.90 13.45
C TYR A 99 -3.52 4.95 12.65
N VAL A 100 -3.77 5.08 11.35
CA VAL A 100 -3.28 6.18 10.52
C VAL A 100 -4.19 7.39 10.63
N ALA A 101 -5.49 7.17 10.48
CA ALA A 101 -6.46 8.25 10.33
C ALA A 101 -6.80 8.97 11.65
N GLN A 102 -6.34 8.48 12.80
CA GLN A 102 -6.61 9.05 14.12
C GLN A 102 -8.11 9.36 14.34
N ASN A 103 -8.97 8.41 13.97
CA ASN A 103 -10.45 8.50 13.99
C ASN A 103 -11.08 9.57 13.08
N ARG A 104 -10.35 10.10 12.09
CA ARG A 104 -10.89 11.02 11.08
C ARG A 104 -11.16 10.29 9.77
N LYS A 105 -12.06 10.84 8.94
CA LYS A 105 -12.19 10.40 7.55
C LYS A 105 -11.16 11.13 6.70
N ILE A 106 -10.30 10.37 6.02
CA ILE A 106 -9.29 10.91 5.09
C ILE A 106 -9.71 10.49 3.68
N PRO A 107 -10.18 11.41 2.83
CA PRO A 107 -10.56 11.07 1.45
C PRO A 107 -9.30 10.64 0.71
N THR A 108 -9.24 9.39 0.26
CA THR A 108 -8.05 8.82 -0.39
C THR A 108 -8.46 8.10 -1.66
N ASP A 109 -7.78 8.40 -2.76
CA ASP A 109 -7.93 7.71 -4.03
C ASP A 109 -6.67 6.89 -4.40
N TRP A 110 -5.50 7.26 -3.89
CA TRP A 110 -4.29 6.44 -3.99
C TRP A 110 -3.33 6.64 -2.81
N LEU A 111 -2.49 5.63 -2.58
CA LEU A 111 -1.45 5.59 -1.55
C LEU A 111 -0.11 5.35 -2.24
N VAL A 112 0.89 6.15 -1.90
CA VAL A 112 2.27 5.95 -2.34
C VAL A 112 3.08 5.49 -1.14
N GLN A 113 3.78 4.37 -1.29
CA GLN A 113 4.70 3.86 -0.28
C GLN A 113 6.09 3.70 -0.87
N THR A 114 7.09 4.13 -0.10
CA THR A 114 8.48 3.77 -0.33
C THR A 114 9.01 3.01 0.86
N PHE A 115 9.77 1.96 0.61
CA PHE A 115 10.39 1.18 1.69
C PHE A 115 11.62 0.43 1.18
N ARG A 116 12.49 0.07 2.11
CA ARG A 116 13.57 -0.89 1.88
C ARG A 116 13.16 -2.20 2.53
N ARG A 117 13.10 -3.28 1.76
CA ARG A 117 12.91 -4.62 2.30
C ARG A 117 14.28 -5.29 2.36
N SER A 118 14.62 -5.92 3.49
CA SER A 118 15.82 -6.75 3.54
C SER A 118 15.66 -7.88 2.52
N ASP A 119 16.64 -8.04 1.64
CA ASP A 119 16.70 -9.24 0.82
C ASP A 119 17.16 -10.35 1.78
N SER A 120 16.23 -11.25 2.13
CA SER A 120 16.31 -12.22 3.23
C SER A 120 17.61 -13.02 3.30
N ASP A 121 18.30 -13.14 2.17
CA ASP A 121 19.45 -14.00 1.99
C ASP A 121 20.79 -13.27 2.17
N SER A 122 20.78 -11.93 2.29
CA SER A 122 22.02 -11.13 2.27
C SER A 122 22.30 -10.32 3.54
N GLY A 123 21.32 -10.17 4.45
CA GLY A 123 21.44 -9.30 5.63
C GLY A 123 21.70 -7.82 5.31
N LYS A 124 21.69 -7.43 4.02
CA LYS A 124 21.88 -6.06 3.57
C LYS A 124 20.52 -5.36 3.48
N PHE A 125 20.51 -4.06 3.77
CA PHE A 125 19.35 -3.22 3.45
C PHE A 125 19.10 -3.31 1.94
N GLY A 126 18.02 -3.98 1.53
CA GLY A 126 17.69 -4.14 0.12
C GLY A 126 17.38 -2.80 -0.55
N GLY A 127 17.28 -2.85 -1.87
CA GLY A 127 17.03 -1.66 -2.68
C GLY A 127 15.73 -0.94 -2.33
N LEU A 128 15.69 0.36 -2.63
CA LEU A 128 14.49 1.18 -2.43
C LEU A 128 13.39 0.73 -3.38
N ARG A 129 12.19 0.47 -2.87
CA ARG A 129 11.03 0.02 -3.65
C ARG A 129 9.95 1.09 -3.63
N LEU A 130 9.24 1.24 -4.74
CA LEU A 130 8.06 2.08 -4.88
C LEU A 130 6.83 1.18 -5.03
N HIS A 131 5.83 1.41 -4.19
CA HIS A 131 4.55 0.73 -4.22
C HIS A 131 3.44 1.78 -4.27
N ILE A 132 2.48 1.61 -5.16
CA ILE A 132 1.36 2.54 -5.32
C ILE A 132 0.06 1.76 -5.38
N ASP A 133 -0.78 1.90 -4.37
CA ASP A 133 -2.14 1.38 -4.37
C ASP A 133 -3.09 2.44 -4.94
N ILE A 134 -3.91 2.08 -5.92
CA ILE A 134 -4.87 2.97 -6.58
C ILE A 134 -6.27 2.37 -6.45
N TRP A 135 -7.19 3.12 -5.86
CA TRP A 135 -8.58 2.70 -5.66
C TRP A 135 -9.49 3.21 -6.78
N LEU A 136 -10.05 2.26 -7.53
CA LEU A 136 -10.93 2.47 -8.67
C LEU A 136 -12.39 2.53 -8.19
N GLY A 137 -13.16 3.50 -8.66
CA GLY A 137 -14.60 3.61 -8.34
C GLY A 137 -14.99 4.91 -7.64
N GLY A 138 -14.00 5.71 -7.22
CA GLY A 138 -14.19 7.11 -6.88
C GLY A 138 -13.97 8.00 -8.10
N ARG A 139 -13.00 8.91 -7.97
CA ARG A 139 -12.63 9.90 -9.01
C ARG A 139 -11.63 9.36 -10.03
N VAL A 140 -11.03 8.20 -9.76
CA VAL A 140 -10.08 7.53 -10.63
C VAL A 140 -10.81 6.48 -11.47
N LYS A 141 -10.65 6.60 -12.79
CA LYS A 141 -11.31 5.73 -13.78
C LYS A 141 -10.28 4.86 -14.48
N LEU A 142 -10.54 3.55 -14.52
CA LEU A 142 -9.63 2.56 -15.07
C LEU A 142 -9.28 2.81 -16.54
N ASN A 143 -10.26 3.15 -17.37
CA ASN A 143 -10.08 3.38 -18.80
C ASN A 143 -9.30 4.66 -19.15
N GLU A 144 -9.10 5.55 -18.17
CA GLU A 144 -8.35 6.81 -18.34
C GLU A 144 -6.96 6.74 -17.69
N LEU A 145 -6.64 5.66 -16.94
CA LEU A 145 -5.35 5.48 -16.29
C LEU A 145 -4.23 5.22 -17.32
N ARG A 146 -3.10 5.89 -17.11
CA ARG A 146 -1.90 5.82 -17.94
C ARG A 146 -0.72 5.41 -17.06
N ILE A 147 -0.61 4.10 -16.81
CA ILE A 147 0.50 3.54 -16.02
C ILE A 147 1.73 3.37 -16.94
N PRO A 148 2.89 3.95 -16.60
CA PRO A 148 4.10 3.78 -17.38
C PRO A 148 4.56 2.31 -17.46
N ALA A 149 5.18 1.92 -18.58
CA ALA A 149 5.53 0.53 -18.88
C ALA A 149 6.59 -0.08 -17.93
N ASP A 150 7.34 0.74 -17.20
CA ASP A 150 8.34 0.30 -16.22
C ASP A 150 7.72 -0.06 -14.85
N PHE A 151 6.41 0.09 -14.69
CA PHE A 151 5.68 -0.39 -13.51
C PHE A 151 5.16 -1.82 -13.72
N THR A 152 5.34 -2.64 -12.70
CA THR A 152 4.57 -3.89 -12.58
C THR A 152 3.16 -3.55 -12.10
N VAL A 153 2.14 -4.01 -12.81
CA VAL A 153 0.72 -3.80 -12.45
C VAL A 153 0.12 -5.06 -11.86
N LYS A 154 -0.63 -4.94 -10.77
CA LYS A 154 -1.31 -6.05 -10.07
C LYS A 154 -2.76 -5.70 -9.72
N SER A 155 -3.58 -6.73 -9.49
CA SER A 155 -4.90 -6.60 -8.85
C SER A 155 -4.75 -6.56 -7.33
N GLY A 156 -5.62 -5.82 -6.65
CA GLY A 156 -5.74 -5.78 -5.19
C GLY A 156 -6.36 -7.04 -4.58
N GLY A 157 -6.99 -7.89 -5.39
CA GLY A 157 -7.54 -9.18 -4.96
C GLY A 157 -8.97 -9.12 -4.40
N GLU A 158 -9.61 -7.95 -4.35
CA GLU A 158 -10.91 -7.81 -3.69
C GLU A 158 -12.02 -8.65 -4.33
N ILE A 159 -11.95 -8.81 -5.66
CA ILE A 159 -12.92 -9.61 -6.41
C ILE A 159 -12.72 -11.09 -6.11
N GLU A 160 -11.47 -11.55 -6.16
CA GLU A 160 -11.08 -12.91 -5.83
C GLU A 160 -11.51 -13.26 -4.39
N ASP A 161 -11.21 -12.39 -3.43
CA ASP A 161 -11.62 -12.57 -2.03
C ASP A 161 -13.15 -12.58 -1.87
N PHE A 162 -13.88 -11.78 -2.65
CA PHE A 162 -15.35 -11.78 -2.62
C PHE A 162 -15.92 -13.11 -3.12
N ILE A 163 -15.35 -13.65 -4.21
CA ILE A 163 -15.75 -14.93 -4.80
C ILE A 163 -15.46 -16.07 -3.81
N GLU A 164 -14.28 -16.10 -3.20
CA GLU A 164 -13.89 -17.14 -2.24
C GLU A 164 -14.80 -17.17 -1.01
N ARG A 165 -15.33 -16.02 -0.59
CA ARG A 165 -16.25 -15.88 0.53
C ARG A 165 -17.69 -16.25 0.21
N GLN A 166 -18.06 -16.42 -1.06
CA GLN A 166 -19.41 -16.86 -1.39
C GLN A 166 -19.60 -18.30 -0.92
N PRO A 167 -20.74 -18.61 -0.25
CA PRO A 167 -21.05 -19.99 0.08
C PRO A 167 -21.08 -20.78 -1.23
N LYS A 168 -20.19 -21.77 -1.35
CA LYS A 168 -20.25 -22.71 -2.47
C LYS A 168 -21.62 -23.36 -2.41
N ASN A 169 -22.51 -23.01 -3.33
CA ASN A 169 -23.80 -23.66 -3.47
C ASN A 169 -23.54 -25.17 -3.60
N LYS A 170 -23.73 -25.90 -2.50
CA LYS A 170 -23.78 -27.35 -2.53
C LYS A 170 -25.05 -27.69 -3.30
N LYS A 171 -24.88 -28.02 -4.58
CA LYS A 171 -25.90 -28.73 -5.34
C LYS A 171 -26.05 -30.14 -4.77
#